data_AF-A0A9E1V7B0-F1
#
_entry.id   AF-A0A9E1V7B0-F1
#
_cell.length_a   1.000
_cell.length_b   1.000
_cell.length_c   1.000
_cell.angle_alpha   90.00
_cell.angle_beta   90.00
_cell.angle_gamma   90.00
#
_symmetry.space_group_name_H-M   'P 1'
#
loop_
_entity.id
_entity.type
_entity.pdbx_description
1 polymer ?
#
loop_
_entity_poly.entity_id
_entity_poly.type
_entity_poly.pdbx_seq_one_letter_code
_entity_poly.pdbx_strand_id
1 'polypeptide(L)'
;MNPRVRFAPSPTGYLHVGSARTALFNWLYARSTGGTYVLRVEDTDAERNRPELTENLLAELEWLGLDWDEGPLYQSERRDRHRAVVQDLLNRELAYLCDADNQEVAGQEITEGLAVRFRMPVGQTVAFDDLVRGPVSFATDDLED
;
A
#
# COMPACT_ATOMS: atom_id res chain seq x y z
N MET A 1 17.17 -15.47 5.89
CA MET A 1 16.35 -14.91 4.80
C MET A 1 16.70 -13.44 4.74
N ASN A 2 17.14 -12.91 3.59
CA ASN A 2 17.53 -11.50 3.50
C ASN A 2 16.27 -10.63 3.52
N PRO A 3 16.27 -9.51 4.27
CA PRO A 3 15.07 -8.68 4.40
C PRO A 3 14.73 -8.03 3.06
N ARG A 4 13.43 -7.84 2.83
CA ARG A 4 12.90 -7.12 1.66
C ARG A 4 12.03 -5.98 2.17
N VAL A 5 12.39 -4.76 1.80
CA VAL A 5 11.74 -3.53 2.25
C VAL A 5 11.36 -2.67 1.06
N ARG A 6 10.46 -1.69 1.27
CA ARG A 6 9.99 -0.82 0.18
C ARG A 6 9.83 0.62 0.60
N PHE A 7 10.08 1.52 -0.34
CA PHE A 7 9.52 2.87 -0.32
C PHE A 7 8.35 2.93 -1.30
N ALA A 8 7.19 3.39 -0.83
CA ALA A 8 5.94 3.39 -1.59
C ALA A 8 5.29 4.79 -1.63
N PRO A 9 5.87 5.76 -2.34
CA PRO A 9 5.33 7.12 -2.43
C PRO A 9 4.16 7.23 -3.41
N SER A 10 3.22 8.13 -3.12
CA SER A 10 2.26 8.63 -4.11
C SER A 10 2.78 9.93 -4.75
N PRO A 11 2.73 10.09 -6.09
CA PRO A 11 3.27 11.25 -6.79
C PRO A 11 2.32 12.45 -6.69
N THR A 12 2.21 13.06 -5.50
CA THR A 12 1.30 14.20 -5.24
C THR A 12 2.01 15.55 -5.19
N GLY A 13 3.30 15.62 -5.52
CA GLY A 13 4.13 16.82 -5.41
C GLY A 13 5.62 16.50 -5.25
N TYR A 14 6.37 17.40 -4.63
CA TYR A 14 7.79 17.22 -4.31
C TYR A 14 8.02 16.16 -3.21
N LEU A 15 9.18 15.50 -3.23
CA LEU A 15 9.59 14.58 -2.17
C LEU A 15 9.80 15.33 -0.85
N HIS A 16 8.82 15.22 0.04
CA HIS A 16 8.92 15.78 1.38
C HIS A 16 10.06 15.14 2.17
N VAL A 17 10.75 15.91 3.02
CA VAL A 17 11.90 15.45 3.82
C VAL A 17 11.55 14.26 4.72
N GLY A 18 10.32 14.19 5.24
CA GLY A 18 9.83 13.03 5.99
C GLY A 18 9.75 11.75 5.16
N SER A 19 9.36 11.87 3.89
CA SER A 19 9.33 10.76 2.93
C SER A 19 10.74 10.36 2.51
N ALA A 20 11.62 11.33 2.24
CA ALA A 20 13.04 11.08 1.97
C ALA A 20 13.71 10.34 3.14
N ARG A 21 13.41 10.72 4.40
CA ARG A 21 13.89 10.00 5.60
C ARG A 21 13.39 8.55 5.64
N THR A 22 12.13 8.32 5.23
CA THR A 22 11.55 6.98 5.18
C THR A 22 12.23 6.12 4.10
N ALA A 23 12.46 6.69 2.91
CA ALA A 23 13.23 6.05 1.84
C ALA A 23 14.65 5.70 2.33
N LEU A 24 15.35 6.65 2.94
CA LEU A 24 16.69 6.47 3.49
C LEU A 24 16.77 5.35 4.54
N PHE A 25 15.81 5.26 5.46
CA PHE A 25 15.80 4.20 6.48
C PHE A 25 15.61 2.81 5.88
N ASN A 26 14.70 2.66 4.92
CA ASN A 26 14.50 1.38 4.23
C ASN A 26 15.75 1.02 3.41
N TRP A 27 16.32 2.00 2.69
CA TRP A 27 17.54 1.82 1.91
C TRP A 27 18.73 1.39 2.79
N LEU A 28 19.00 2.11 3.88
CA LEU A 28 20.07 1.77 4.82
C LEU A 28 19.88 0.39 5.45
N TYR A 29 18.65 0.04 5.82
CA TYR A 29 18.36 -1.28 6.38
C TYR A 29 18.62 -2.39 5.37
N ALA A 30 18.18 -2.25 4.12
CA ALA A 30 18.49 -3.20 3.06
C ALA A 30 20.01 -3.32 2.83
N ARG A 31 20.70 -2.19 2.63
CA ARG A 31 22.15 -2.18 2.32
C ARG A 31 22.98 -2.77 3.47
N SER A 32 22.67 -2.44 4.73
CA SER A 32 23.41 -2.93 5.90
C SER A 32 23.20 -4.43 6.18
N THR A 33 22.12 -5.01 5.69
CA THR A 33 21.76 -6.43 5.92
C THR A 33 21.91 -7.31 4.69
N GLY A 34 22.34 -6.76 3.54
CA GLY A 34 22.34 -7.46 2.26
C GLY A 34 20.93 -7.82 1.76
N GLY A 35 19.92 -7.03 2.15
CA GLY A 35 18.54 -7.13 1.74
C GLY A 35 18.22 -6.49 0.38
N THR A 36 16.94 -6.47 0.04
CA THR A 36 16.40 -5.85 -1.18
C THR A 36 15.60 -4.60 -0.83
N TYR A 37 15.88 -3.50 -1.51
CA TYR A 37 15.11 -2.26 -1.47
C TYR A 37 14.29 -2.09 -2.75
N VAL A 38 12.97 -2.06 -2.61
CA VAL A 38 12.00 -1.98 -3.71
C VAL A 38 11.39 -0.58 -3.78
N LEU A 39 11.30 -0.02 -5.00
CA LEU A 39 10.55 1.20 -5.26
C LEU A 39 9.18 0.86 -5.89
N ARG A 40 8.09 1.33 -5.26
CA ARG A 40 6.72 1.19 -5.79
C ARG A 40 6.01 2.55 -5.82
N VAL A 41 5.56 3.00 -6.97
CA VAL A 41 4.81 4.25 -7.11
C VAL A 41 3.31 3.99 -6.93
N GLU A 42 2.68 4.68 -5.98
CA GLU A 42 1.23 4.59 -5.69
C GLU A 42 0.45 5.61 -6.51
N ASP A 43 0.22 5.24 -7.77
CA ASP A 43 -0.11 6.14 -8.89
C ASP A 43 -1.57 5.97 -9.37
N THR A 44 -2.45 5.44 -8.50
CA THR A 44 -3.84 5.10 -8.84
C THR A 44 -4.80 6.28 -8.85
N ASP A 45 -4.47 7.39 -8.19
CA ASP A 45 -5.26 8.62 -8.23
C ASP A 45 -4.94 9.38 -9.53
N ALA A 46 -5.74 9.13 -10.57
CA ALA A 46 -5.53 9.69 -11.89
C ALA A 46 -5.67 11.23 -11.95
N GLU A 47 -6.40 11.85 -11.01
CA GLU A 47 -6.55 13.31 -10.97
C GLU A 47 -5.31 13.99 -10.41
N ARG A 48 -4.63 13.33 -9.47
CA ARG A 48 -3.43 13.85 -8.81
C ARG A 48 -2.14 13.41 -9.48
N ASN A 49 -2.14 12.25 -10.13
CA ASN A 49 -0.98 11.70 -10.77
C ASN A 49 -0.69 12.45 -12.08
N ARG A 50 0.51 13.00 -12.17
CA ARG A 50 1.05 13.59 -13.39
C ARG A 50 2.39 12.94 -13.68
N PRO A 51 2.69 12.56 -14.93
CA PRO A 51 3.98 11.93 -15.28
C PRO A 51 5.17 12.72 -14.75
N GLU A 52 5.11 14.06 -14.81
CA GLU A 52 6.18 14.95 -14.37
C GLU A 52 6.42 14.86 -12.85
N LEU A 53 5.38 14.61 -12.05
CA LEU A 53 5.54 14.44 -10.59
C LEU A 53 6.25 13.13 -10.27
N THR A 54 5.98 12.08 -11.04
CA THR A 54 6.67 10.81 -10.90
C THR A 54 8.13 10.92 -11.33
N GLU A 55 8.40 11.58 -12.47
CA GLU A 55 9.77 11.83 -12.93
C GLU A 55 10.57 12.65 -11.91
N ASN A 56 9.98 13.71 -11.34
CA ASN A 56 10.63 14.51 -10.29
C ASN A 56 10.96 13.67 -9.05
N LEU A 57 10.02 12.85 -8.59
CA LEU A 57 10.25 11.93 -7.48
C LEU A 57 11.44 11.00 -7.74
N LEU A 58 11.53 10.41 -8.94
CA LEU A 58 12.63 9.52 -9.31
C LEU A 58 13.97 10.27 -9.34
N ALA A 59 13.98 11.47 -9.92
CA ALA A 59 15.17 12.33 -9.98
C ALA A 59 15.64 12.77 -8.58
N GLU A 60 14.71 13.06 -7.66
CA GLU A 60 15.03 13.44 -6.28
C GLU A 60 15.63 12.26 -5.49
N LEU A 61 15.14 11.03 -5.71
CA LEU A 61 15.72 9.82 -5.12
C LEU A 61 17.12 9.52 -5.68
N GLU A 62 17.31 9.69 -6.99
CA GLU A 62 18.62 9.56 -7.64
C GLU A 62 19.61 10.60 -7.14
N TRP A 63 19.20 11.86 -6.99
CA TRP A 63 20.02 12.93 -6.44
C TRP A 63 20.49 12.65 -5.00
N LEU A 64 19.63 12.01 -4.19
CA LEU A 64 19.98 11.54 -2.85
C LEU A 64 20.89 10.31 -2.84
N GLY A 65 21.13 9.67 -3.99
CA GLY A 65 21.90 8.43 -4.11
C GLY A 65 21.15 7.20 -3.59
N LEU A 66 19.81 7.24 -3.55
CA LEU A 66 18.97 6.15 -3.08
C LEU A 66 18.53 5.26 -4.25
N ASP A 67 19.45 4.44 -4.74
CA ASP A 67 19.17 3.42 -5.77
C ASP A 67 18.23 2.33 -5.24
N TRP A 68 17.52 1.65 -6.14
CA TRP A 68 16.63 0.53 -5.80
C TRP A 68 16.96 -0.72 -6.60
N ASP A 69 16.80 -1.87 -5.95
CA ASP A 69 17.14 -3.17 -6.52
C ASP A 69 16.01 -3.70 -7.43
N GLU A 70 14.76 -3.30 -7.13
CA GLU A 70 13.58 -3.67 -7.91
C GLU A 70 12.66 -2.46 -8.11
N GLY A 71 12.14 -2.30 -9.32
CA GLY A 71 11.23 -1.22 -9.70
C GLY A 71 11.85 -0.16 -10.62
N PRO A 72 11.17 0.98 -10.82
CA PRO A 72 9.91 1.36 -10.18
C PRO A 72 8.75 0.46 -10.61
N LEU A 73 7.96 0.00 -9.65
CA LEU A 73 6.71 -0.73 -9.91
C LEU A 73 5.53 0.23 -9.79
N TYR A 74 4.62 0.24 -10.76
CA TYR A 74 3.44 1.11 -10.75
C TYR A 74 2.21 0.36 -10.27
N GLN A 75 1.43 0.96 -9.37
CA GLN A 75 0.21 0.33 -8.85
C GLN A 75 -0.90 0.27 -9.91
N SER A 76 -0.97 1.28 -10.79
CA SER A 76 -1.90 1.36 -11.91
C SER A 76 -1.77 0.18 -12.89
N GLU A 77 -0.56 -0.36 -13.06
CA GLU A 77 -0.28 -1.54 -13.90
C GLU A 77 -0.71 -2.87 -13.26
N ARG A 78 -1.11 -2.86 -11.98
CA ARG A 78 -1.43 -4.08 -11.21
C ARG A 78 -2.92 -4.29 -10.98
N ARG A 79 -3.77 -3.54 -11.70
CA ARG A 79 -5.24 -3.61 -11.58
C ARG A 79 -5.79 -5.03 -11.67
N ASP A 80 -5.30 -5.84 -12.60
CA ASP A 80 -5.77 -7.23 -12.75
C ASP A 80 -5.44 -8.09 -11.53
N ARG A 81 -4.24 -7.90 -10.94
CA ARG A 81 -3.87 -8.59 -9.71
C ARG A 81 -4.75 -8.14 -8.54
N HIS A 82 -5.02 -6.85 -8.41
CA HIS A 82 -5.91 -6.33 -7.37
C HIS A 82 -7.32 -6.91 -7.50
N ARG A 83 -7.90 -6.87 -8.72
CA ARG A 83 -9.22 -7.45 -8.99
C ARG A 83 -9.26 -8.95 -8.67
N ALA A 84 -8.23 -9.71 -9.03
CA ALA A 84 -8.16 -11.13 -8.73
C ALA A 84 -8.15 -11.41 -7.21
N VAL A 85 -7.43 -10.62 -6.42
CA VAL A 85 -7.44 -10.76 -4.94
C VAL A 85 -8.79 -10.37 -4.36
N VAL A 86 -9.37 -9.26 -4.82
CA VAL A 86 -10.69 -8.81 -4.36
C VAL A 86 -11.75 -9.88 -4.63
N GLN A 87 -11.71 -10.49 -5.82
CA GLN A 87 -12.62 -11.59 -6.15
C GLN A 87 -12.41 -12.81 -5.24
N ASP A 88 -11.16 -13.18 -4.92
CA ASP A 88 -10.88 -14.26 -3.95
C ASP A 88 -11.48 -13.96 -2.58
N LEU A 89 -11.35 -12.72 -2.09
CA LEU A 89 -11.90 -12.31 -0.80
C LEU A 89 -13.44 -12.36 -0.80
N LEU A 90 -14.09 -11.90 -1.86
CA LEU A 90 -15.55 -11.99 -2.04
C LEU A 90 -16.01 -13.45 -2.04
N ASN A 91 -15.33 -14.32 -2.81
CA ASN A 91 -15.66 -15.75 -2.91
C ASN A 91 -15.50 -16.48 -1.57
N ARG A 92 -14.57 -16.02 -0.72
CA ARG A 92 -14.31 -16.57 0.61
C ARG A 92 -15.14 -15.92 1.71
N GLU A 93 -16.06 -15.03 1.35
CA GLU A 93 -16.91 -14.27 2.27
C GLU A 93 -16.11 -13.42 3.27
N LEU A 94 -14.86 -13.09 2.93
CA LEU A 94 -13.99 -12.19 3.71
C LEU A 94 -14.16 -10.71 3.31
N ALA A 95 -14.97 -10.45 2.28
CA ALA A 95 -15.32 -9.13 1.80
C ALA A 95 -16.78 -9.14 1.32
N TYR A 96 -17.37 -7.96 1.17
CA TYR A 96 -18.72 -7.79 0.65
C TYR A 96 -18.85 -6.54 -0.21
N LEU A 97 -19.87 -6.50 -1.05
CA LEU A 97 -20.20 -5.35 -1.88
C LEU A 97 -21.05 -4.38 -1.07
N CYS A 98 -20.80 -3.08 -1.20
CA CYS A 98 -21.65 -2.05 -0.63
C CYS A 98 -22.01 -0.96 -1.65
N ASP A 99 -23.20 -0.39 -1.48
CA ASP A 99 -23.66 0.75 -2.26
C ASP A 99 -23.05 2.08 -1.75
N ALA A 100 -23.50 3.19 -2.34
CA ALA A 100 -23.03 4.53 -2.00
C ALA A 100 -23.39 4.96 -0.56
N ASP A 101 -24.40 4.31 0.05
CA ASP A 101 -24.85 4.54 1.42
C ASP A 101 -24.22 3.54 2.41
N ASN A 102 -23.16 2.84 1.97
CA ASN A 102 -22.43 1.81 2.72
C ASN A 102 -23.31 0.62 3.15
N GLN A 103 -24.43 0.35 2.48
CA GLN A 103 -25.26 -0.81 2.76
C GLN A 103 -24.77 -2.03 2.00
N GLU A 104 -24.73 -3.19 2.66
CA GLU A 104 -24.34 -4.45 2.03
C GLU A 104 -25.32 -4.85 0.93
N VAL A 105 -24.79 -5.17 -0.25
CA VAL A 105 -25.55 -5.61 -1.42
C VAL A 105 -25.26 -7.09 -1.68
N ALA A 106 -26.32 -7.86 -1.93
CA ALA A 106 -26.18 -9.27 -2.25
C ALA A 106 -25.46 -9.47 -3.59
N GLY A 107 -24.48 -10.38 -3.61
CA GLY A 107 -23.72 -10.74 -4.80
C GLY A 107 -22.21 -10.74 -4.54
N GLN A 108 -21.47 -11.21 -5.54
CA GLN A 108 -20.00 -11.28 -5.50
C GLN A 108 -19.39 -10.76 -6.81
N GLU A 109 -20.22 -10.22 -7.72
CA GLU A 109 -19.78 -9.66 -8.99
C GLU A 109 -19.44 -8.18 -8.81
N ILE A 110 -18.20 -7.81 -9.13
CA ILE A 110 -17.74 -6.42 -9.03
C ILE A 110 -18.32 -5.62 -10.19
N THR A 111 -19.31 -4.79 -9.90
CA THR A 111 -19.97 -3.90 -10.87
C THR A 111 -19.65 -2.43 -10.59
N GLU A 112 -19.83 -1.59 -11.59
CA GLU A 112 -19.65 -0.15 -11.44
C GLU A 112 -20.68 0.44 -10.47
N GLY A 113 -20.24 1.35 -9.59
CA GLY A 113 -21.08 1.99 -8.57
C GLY A 113 -21.12 1.28 -7.22
N LEU A 114 -20.52 0.08 -7.10
CA LEU A 114 -20.35 -0.61 -5.83
C LEU A 114 -18.89 -0.51 -5.34
N ALA A 115 -18.72 -0.40 -4.03
CA ALA A 115 -17.43 -0.58 -3.38
C ALA A 115 -17.34 -2.00 -2.80
N VAL A 116 -16.11 -2.45 -2.52
CA VAL A 116 -15.86 -3.70 -1.79
C VAL A 116 -15.26 -3.34 -0.44
N ARG A 117 -15.88 -3.81 0.64
CA ARG A 117 -15.39 -3.65 2.02
C ARG A 117 -14.86 -4.97 2.55
N PHE A 118 -13.84 -4.90 3.40
CA PHE A 118 -13.24 -6.08 4.00
C PHE A 118 -13.96 -6.36 5.32
N ARG A 119 -14.35 -7.61 5.56
CA ARG A 119 -15.02 -7.95 6.83
C ARG A 119 -14.01 -8.02 7.95
N MET A 120 -14.02 -7.03 8.84
CA MET A 120 -13.19 -7.06 10.04
C MET A 120 -13.61 -8.23 10.93
N PRO A 121 -12.67 -9.04 11.42
CA PRO A 121 -13.01 -10.11 12.35
C PRO A 121 -13.62 -9.53 13.63
N VAL A 122 -14.78 -10.02 14.07
CA VAL A 122 -15.47 -9.48 15.26
C VAL A 122 -14.87 -10.03 16.56
N GLY A 123 -14.73 -9.17 17.58
CA GLY A 123 -14.30 -9.56 18.92
C GLY A 123 -12.86 -10.06 19.02
N GLN A 124 -12.01 -9.68 18.07
CA GLN A 124 -10.59 -10.05 18.05
C GLN A 124 -9.71 -8.91 18.55
N THR A 125 -8.49 -9.26 18.96
CA THR A 125 -7.43 -8.30 19.24
C THR A 125 -6.29 -8.54 18.27
N VAL A 126 -5.95 -7.50 17.51
CA VAL A 126 -4.74 -7.50 16.69
C VAL A 126 -3.61 -6.99 17.57
N ALA A 127 -2.53 -7.75 17.68
CA ALA A 127 -1.34 -7.37 18.42
C ALA A 127 -0.08 -7.71 17.62
N PHE A 128 0.91 -6.82 17.66
CA PHE A 128 2.22 -7.01 17.05
C PHE A 128 3.27 -6.19 17.77
N ASP A 129 4.53 -6.65 17.70
CA ASP A 129 5.68 -5.90 18.19
C ASP A 129 6.24 -5.03 17.07
N ASP A 130 5.97 -3.73 17.13
CA ASP A 130 6.52 -2.75 16.20
C ASP A 130 8.02 -2.54 16.49
N LEU A 131 8.84 -2.55 15.43
CA LEU A 131 10.30 -2.43 15.54
C LEU A 131 10.77 -1.11 16.15
N VAL A 132 9.93 -0.07 16.15
CA VAL A 132 10.26 1.27 16.66
C VAL A 132 9.44 1.62 17.91
N ARG A 133 8.15 1.25 17.94
CA ARG A 133 7.19 1.60 19.00
C ARG A 133 7.04 0.52 20.07
N GLY A 134 7.57 -0.69 19.86
CA GLY A 134 7.37 -1.81 20.76
C GLY A 134 5.98 -2.45 20.63
N PRO A 135 5.46 -3.10 21.69
CA PRO A 135 4.18 -3.78 21.63
C PRO A 135 3.01 -2.82 21.32
N VAL A 136 2.23 -3.14 20.29
CA VAL A 136 1.02 -2.42 19.89
C VAL A 136 -0.13 -3.41 19.82
N SER A 137 -1.31 -3.03 20.32
CA SER A 137 -2.53 -3.82 20.19
C SER A 137 -3.77 -2.94 20.09
N PHE A 138 -4.77 -3.40 19.35
CA PHE A 138 -6.10 -2.78 19.26
C PHE A 138 -7.19 -3.85 19.09
N ALA A 139 -8.41 -3.54 19.52
CA ALA A 139 -9.56 -4.40 19.26
C ALA A 139 -10.03 -4.18 17.81
N THR A 140 -10.42 -5.26 17.13
CA THR A 140 -10.97 -5.16 15.78
C THR A 140 -12.33 -4.48 15.76
N ASP A 141 -13.06 -4.50 16.89
CA ASP A 141 -14.34 -3.79 17.05
C ASP A 141 -14.18 -2.25 17.03
N ASP A 142 -12.95 -1.75 17.16
CA ASP A 142 -12.62 -0.32 17.01
C ASP A 142 -12.33 0.08 15.55
N LEU A 143 -12.36 -0.89 14.62
CA LEU A 143 -12.12 -0.66 13.19
C LEU A 143 -13.42 -0.78 12.39
N GLU A 144 -13.55 0.06 11.37
CA GLU A 144 -14.59 -0.09 10.36
C GLU A 144 -14.17 -1.10 9.28
N ASP A 145 -15.16 -1.77 8.69
CA ASP A 145 -14.99 -2.63 7.50
C ASP A 145 -14.52 -1.86 6.25
#